data_AF-A0AAD6SP50-F1
#
_entry.id   AF-A0AAD6SP50-F1
#
_cell.length_a   1.000
_cell.length_b   1.000
_cell.length_c   1.000
_cell.angle_alpha   90.00
_cell.angle_beta   90.00
_cell.angle_gamma   90.00
#
_symmetry.space_group_name_H-M   'P 1'
#
loop_
_entity.id
_entity.type
_entity.pdbx_description
1 polymer ?
#
loop_
_entity_poly.entity_id
_entity_poly.type
_entity_poly.pdbx_seq_one_letter_code
_entity_poly.pdbx_strand_id
1 'polypeptide(L)'
;MTGSNSAAQRYRPFPWPWVQPSILTTVLDDERRRANYWLDVDLDESDDSSSDYVAEVPEDGDSDASSSDSEEQQDSSTSDGSIIGDSETFPFAYAIRGTGGFDKIAELAKAEEDAAAVYNADEVVSLITQLYELFIAMGHWPEGSLRYAPHTDPPVNEGLAKELGYAPACISLMHRLPYLTWEVNGDEDRRIVSRSRFADYTLDEDLQEGRRGYPHQFFDGCPDYDPWLLPIMLPDQGGLHLMLDTAAGTVRAYHNERGPEQDTVEWRRHGEIGDSEEGRIRAHWTDYRRAALVPAALYFSEVIFAYSSRLRLPIVDPDRNDPRETRYRSYGAWRTRKQRGEWQTLLALYRECGWPDQWLRAEFLEKWAVVKEEIKVRA
;
A
#
# COMPACT_ATOMS: atom_id res chain seq x y z
N MET A 1 30.76 -28.42 -30.80
CA MET A 1 30.05 -28.61 -29.52
C MET A 1 30.73 -27.75 -28.48
N THR A 2 30.22 -26.54 -28.25
CA THR A 2 30.57 -25.69 -27.10
C THR A 2 29.41 -24.71 -26.93
N GLY A 3 28.56 -24.97 -25.95
CA GLY A 3 27.42 -24.13 -25.60
C GLY A 3 27.89 -22.94 -24.76
N SER A 4 27.53 -21.74 -25.21
CA SER A 4 27.67 -20.50 -24.46
C SER A 4 26.33 -20.19 -23.81
N ASN A 5 26.26 -20.38 -22.49
CA ASN A 5 25.17 -19.91 -21.64
C ASN A 5 25.33 -18.40 -21.43
N SER A 6 24.48 -17.62 -22.09
CA SER A 6 24.24 -16.21 -21.75
C SER A 6 22.90 -16.13 -21.03
N ALA A 7 22.93 -16.14 -19.71
CA ALA A 7 21.79 -15.86 -18.86
C ALA A 7 21.53 -14.35 -18.85
N ALA A 8 20.83 -13.86 -19.88
CA ALA A 8 20.18 -12.56 -19.80
C ALA A 8 18.98 -12.69 -18.84
N GLN A 9 19.19 -12.37 -17.56
CA GLN A 9 18.12 -12.09 -16.61
C GLN A 9 17.33 -10.90 -17.14
N ARG A 10 16.22 -11.18 -17.81
CA ARG A 10 15.19 -10.18 -18.11
C ARG A 10 14.62 -9.70 -16.77
N TYR A 11 14.94 -8.46 -16.42
CA TYR A 11 14.23 -7.71 -15.39
C TYR A 11 12.73 -7.80 -15.71
N ARG A 12 11.96 -8.37 -14.78
CA ARG A 12 10.50 -8.35 -14.80
C ARG A 12 10.08 -7.19 -13.87
N PRO A 13 9.26 -6.23 -14.33
CA PRO A 13 8.73 -5.20 -13.47
C PRO A 13 7.87 -5.81 -12.35
N PHE A 14 7.98 -5.22 -11.18
CA PHE A 14 7.32 -5.61 -9.94
C PHE A 14 5.79 -5.50 -10.07
N PRO A 15 5.01 -6.55 -9.78
CA PRO A 15 3.57 -6.41 -9.67
C PRO A 15 3.19 -6.19 -8.20
N TRP A 16 2.61 -5.02 -7.89
CA TRP A 16 1.52 -5.05 -6.92
C TRP A 16 0.29 -5.62 -7.64
N PRO A 17 -0.51 -6.51 -7.02
CA PRO A 17 -1.17 -7.56 -7.80
C PRO A 17 -2.53 -7.21 -8.42
N TRP A 18 -3.03 -5.98 -8.38
CA TRP A 18 -4.42 -5.75 -8.81
C TRP A 18 -4.63 -5.11 -10.18
N VAL A 19 -3.59 -4.58 -10.87
CA VAL A 19 -3.75 -4.25 -12.31
C VAL A 19 -2.43 -4.42 -13.05
N GLN A 20 -2.28 -5.51 -13.80
CA GLN A 20 -1.59 -5.37 -15.09
C GLN A 20 -2.56 -4.61 -15.99
N PRO A 21 -2.16 -3.50 -16.64
CA PRO A 21 -2.93 -2.91 -17.71
C PRO A 21 -2.77 -3.83 -18.92
N SER A 22 -3.39 -5.00 -18.88
CA SER A 22 -3.79 -5.70 -20.08
C SER A 22 -5.31 -5.60 -20.17
N ILE A 23 -5.73 -4.47 -20.72
CA ILE A 23 -6.86 -4.39 -21.64
C ILE A 23 -8.23 -4.34 -20.94
N LEU A 24 -8.84 -3.16 -20.96
CA LEU A 24 -10.28 -2.90 -20.74
C LEU A 24 -11.24 -3.68 -21.67
N THR A 25 -10.79 -4.73 -22.35
CA THR A 25 -11.50 -5.36 -23.48
C THR A 25 -10.87 -6.70 -23.85
N THR A 26 -11.13 -7.76 -23.09
CA THR A 26 -11.31 -9.07 -23.73
C THR A 26 -12.25 -9.96 -22.91
N VAL A 27 -13.49 -10.03 -23.40
CA VAL A 27 -14.45 -11.13 -23.26
C VAL A 27 -15.13 -11.27 -21.89
N LEU A 28 -16.26 -10.54 -21.77
CA LEU A 28 -17.50 -11.15 -21.27
C LEU A 28 -17.73 -12.46 -22.07
N ASP A 29 -17.38 -13.63 -21.51
CA ASP A 29 -18.22 -14.86 -21.55
C ASP A 29 -17.58 -16.20 -21.15
N ASP A 30 -16.26 -16.43 -21.01
CA ASP A 30 -15.76 -17.84 -21.07
C ASP A 30 -14.91 -18.43 -19.93
N GLU A 31 -14.74 -17.78 -18.77
CA GLU A 31 -13.89 -18.35 -17.68
C GLU A 31 -14.57 -18.59 -16.32
N ARG A 32 -15.88 -18.91 -16.31
CA ARG A 32 -16.54 -19.53 -15.14
C ARG A 32 -16.20 -21.04 -14.96
N ARG A 33 -15.21 -21.57 -15.68
CA ARG A 33 -14.89 -23.02 -15.74
C ARG A 33 -13.50 -23.46 -15.26
N ARG A 34 -12.71 -22.59 -14.59
CA ARG A 34 -11.37 -22.97 -14.09
C ARG A 34 -11.16 -22.77 -12.58
N ALA A 35 -12.21 -23.02 -11.79
CA ALA A 35 -12.01 -23.44 -10.41
C ALA A 35 -11.58 -24.93 -10.41
N ASN A 36 -10.61 -25.30 -9.55
CA ASN A 36 -10.17 -26.66 -9.23
C ASN A 36 -9.03 -27.28 -10.06
N TYR A 37 -7.88 -26.60 -10.13
CA TYR A 37 -6.60 -27.31 -10.13
C TYR A 37 -5.76 -26.70 -9.01
N TRP A 38 -4.96 -27.51 -8.32
CA TRP A 38 -4.11 -27.16 -7.15
C TRP A 38 -4.70 -27.44 -5.75
N LEU A 39 -5.19 -28.66 -5.55
CA LEU A 39 -5.08 -29.39 -4.28
C LEU A 39 -4.73 -30.83 -4.64
N ASP A 40 -3.43 -31.11 -4.74
CA ASP A 40 -2.82 -32.44 -4.63
C ASP A 40 -1.32 -32.26 -4.85
N VAL A 41 -0.63 -31.88 -3.76
CA VAL A 41 0.79 -32.20 -3.61
C VAL A 41 0.96 -32.64 -2.16
N ASP A 42 0.87 -33.94 -1.94
CA ASP A 42 1.49 -34.62 -0.82
C ASP A 42 2.98 -34.25 -0.83
N LEU A 43 3.44 -33.54 0.21
CA LEU A 43 4.87 -33.41 0.49
C LEU A 43 5.13 -34.12 1.81
N ASP A 44 5.64 -35.34 1.64
CA ASP A 44 6.24 -36.19 2.65
C ASP A 44 7.07 -35.40 3.67
N GLU A 45 6.76 -35.69 4.93
CA GLU A 45 7.66 -35.52 6.06
C GLU A 45 8.93 -36.34 5.79
N SER A 46 10.09 -35.69 5.81
CA SER A 46 11.31 -36.40 6.21
C SER A 46 12.22 -35.46 6.99
N ASP A 47 12.66 -36.03 8.11
CA ASP A 47 13.56 -35.54 9.12
C ASP A 47 14.83 -34.87 8.58
N ASP A 48 15.27 -33.84 9.30
CA ASP A 48 16.67 -33.65 9.73
C ASP A 48 16.78 -32.27 10.40
N SER A 49 17.59 -32.02 11.42
CA SER A 49 18.31 -32.81 12.39
C SER A 49 18.83 -31.78 13.40
N SER A 50 18.94 -32.20 14.64
CA SER A 50 19.53 -31.50 15.79
C SER A 50 20.77 -30.66 15.46
N SER A 51 20.87 -29.47 16.07
CA SER A 51 22.14 -29.06 16.66
C SER A 51 21.93 -28.13 17.86
N ASP A 52 22.17 -28.68 19.04
CA ASP A 52 22.42 -27.96 20.28
C ASP A 52 23.61 -27.01 20.13
N TYR A 53 23.43 -25.74 20.53
CA TYR A 53 24.56 -24.89 20.91
C TYR A 53 24.30 -24.31 22.30
N VAL A 54 24.95 -24.94 23.27
CA VAL A 54 25.22 -24.40 24.61
C VAL A 54 26.60 -23.74 24.55
N ALA A 55 26.68 -22.47 24.92
CA ALA A 55 27.94 -21.86 25.38
C ALA A 55 27.62 -20.78 26.41
N GLU A 56 27.96 -21.09 27.65
CA GLU A 56 27.94 -20.20 28.80
C GLU A 56 29.27 -19.39 28.91
N VAL A 57 29.19 -18.28 29.66
CA VAL A 57 30.23 -17.62 30.50
C VAL A 57 31.19 -16.61 29.82
N PRO A 58 31.72 -15.55 30.49
CA PRO A 58 31.26 -14.72 31.63
C PRO A 58 31.27 -13.19 31.39
N GLU A 59 30.76 -12.51 32.42
CA GLU A 59 30.88 -11.11 32.83
C GLU A 59 32.32 -10.55 32.98
N ASP A 60 32.34 -9.23 33.20
CA ASP A 60 33.36 -8.34 33.79
C ASP A 60 34.18 -7.44 32.84
N GLY A 61 34.01 -6.13 33.04
CA GLY A 61 34.85 -5.10 32.45
C GLY A 61 34.33 -3.68 32.63
N ASP A 62 34.24 -3.21 33.88
CA ASP A 62 34.16 -1.78 34.20
C ASP A 62 35.39 -1.03 33.66
N SER A 63 35.17 0.10 32.98
CA SER A 63 36.13 1.20 32.99
C SER A 63 35.46 2.51 32.61
N ASP A 64 35.25 3.34 33.64
CA ASP A 64 35.13 4.79 33.54
C ASP A 64 36.36 5.39 32.83
N ALA A 65 36.12 6.25 31.84
CA ALA A 65 37.07 7.31 31.50
C ALA A 65 36.36 8.47 30.80
N SER A 66 36.59 9.64 31.38
CA SER A 66 36.09 10.97 31.03
C SER A 66 36.89 11.62 29.89
N SER A 67 36.45 12.85 29.54
CA SER A 67 37.11 13.87 28.70
C SER A 67 36.85 13.71 27.19
N SER A 68 36.68 14.75 26.38
CA SER A 68 36.69 16.21 26.58
C SER A 68 36.28 16.84 25.25
N ASP A 69 35.68 18.02 25.32
CA ASP A 69 35.49 18.97 24.22
C ASP A 69 36.68 19.07 23.27
N SER A 70 36.39 19.14 21.97
CA SER A 70 37.16 19.98 21.04
C SER A 70 36.26 20.41 19.88
N GLU A 71 35.90 21.69 19.92
CA GLU A 71 35.52 22.45 18.74
C GLU A 71 36.71 22.48 17.77
N GLU A 72 36.48 22.10 16.51
CA GLU A 72 37.39 22.46 15.42
C GLU A 72 36.58 23.03 14.26
N GLN A 73 36.60 24.37 14.19
CA GLN A 73 36.34 25.13 12.99
C GLN A 73 37.44 24.82 11.96
N GLN A 74 37.06 24.41 10.75
CA GLN A 74 37.91 24.54 9.57
C GLN A 74 37.19 25.36 8.50
N ASP A 75 37.57 26.63 8.46
CA ASP A 75 37.59 27.48 7.27
C ASP A 75 38.74 27.02 6.34
N SER A 76 38.50 27.07 5.03
CA SER A 76 39.44 27.38 3.92
C SER A 76 39.01 26.62 2.66
N SER A 77 38.37 27.32 1.72
CA SER A 77 38.98 28.07 0.61
C SER A 77 39.29 27.22 -0.62
N THR A 78 38.55 27.54 -1.69
CA THR A 78 38.99 27.63 -3.09
C THR A 78 40.06 26.63 -3.57
N SER A 79 39.64 25.67 -4.40
CA SER A 79 40.46 25.28 -5.54
C SER A 79 39.63 25.33 -6.82
N ASP A 80 40.06 26.29 -7.63
CA ASP A 80 39.73 26.51 -9.02
C ASP A 80 40.19 25.29 -9.82
N GLY A 81 39.25 24.63 -10.49
CA GLY A 81 39.45 23.34 -11.14
C GLY A 81 38.58 23.23 -12.37
N SER A 82 38.92 24.04 -13.38
CA SER A 82 38.44 23.93 -14.75
C SER A 82 38.58 22.50 -15.27
N ILE A 83 37.47 21.77 -15.29
CA ILE A 83 37.28 20.57 -16.10
C ILE A 83 36.30 20.96 -17.20
N ILE A 84 36.85 21.51 -18.29
CA ILE A 84 36.19 21.48 -19.59
C ILE A 84 36.24 20.01 -20.03
N GLY A 85 35.27 19.25 -19.55
CA GLY A 85 34.96 17.92 -20.05
C GLY A 85 34.00 18.07 -21.21
N ASP A 86 34.42 17.60 -22.38
CA ASP A 86 33.72 17.72 -23.65
C ASP A 86 32.23 17.41 -23.54
N SER A 87 31.48 18.44 -23.92
CA SER A 87 30.07 18.44 -24.28
C SER A 87 29.86 17.55 -25.51
N GLU A 88 29.86 16.24 -25.30
CA GLU A 88 29.35 15.28 -26.26
C GLU A 88 28.22 14.46 -25.61
N THR A 89 27.00 14.83 -26.00
CA THR A 89 25.89 13.91 -26.26
C THR A 89 25.50 12.97 -25.11
N PHE A 90 24.90 13.54 -24.05
CA PHE A 90 23.96 12.79 -23.23
C PHE A 90 22.80 12.29 -24.12
N PRO A 91 22.58 10.97 -24.25
CA PRO A 91 21.55 10.43 -25.11
C PRO A 91 20.21 10.43 -24.36
N PHE A 92 19.66 11.62 -24.08
CA PHE A 92 18.29 11.78 -23.57
C PHE A 92 17.21 11.43 -24.63
N ALA A 93 17.63 10.82 -25.75
CA ALA A 93 16.78 10.21 -26.76
C ALA A 93 16.60 8.69 -26.56
N TYR A 94 16.82 8.16 -25.36
CA TYR A 94 16.40 6.80 -25.04
C TYR A 94 14.90 6.77 -24.66
N ALA A 95 14.11 6.29 -25.63
CA ALA A 95 12.82 5.63 -25.43
C ALA A 95 11.50 6.44 -25.34
N ILE A 96 11.36 7.55 -26.09
CA ILE A 96 10.04 7.88 -26.69
C ILE A 96 9.82 7.08 -28.01
N ARG A 97 10.78 6.23 -28.42
CA ARG A 97 10.72 5.41 -29.66
C ARG A 97 10.07 4.04 -29.49
N GLY A 98 9.04 3.94 -28.67
CA GLY A 98 8.01 2.91 -28.83
C GLY A 98 6.75 3.63 -29.24
N THR A 99 6.30 3.49 -30.49
CA THR A 99 5.10 4.13 -31.04
C THR A 99 3.81 3.89 -30.22
N GLY A 100 3.82 2.97 -29.25
CA GLY A 100 2.69 2.71 -28.34
C GLY A 100 2.60 3.61 -27.09
N GLY A 101 3.48 4.61 -26.92
CA GLY A 101 3.41 5.52 -25.75
C GLY A 101 2.17 6.40 -25.75
N PHE A 102 1.88 7.07 -26.87
CA PHE A 102 0.72 7.95 -27.01
C PHE A 102 -0.60 7.16 -27.05
N ASP A 103 -0.60 6.01 -27.72
CA ASP A 103 -1.76 5.10 -27.76
C ASP A 103 -2.16 4.68 -26.34
N LYS A 104 -1.19 4.31 -25.50
CA LYS A 104 -1.46 3.90 -24.13
C LYS A 104 -1.91 5.06 -23.22
N ILE A 105 -1.46 6.29 -23.48
CA ILE A 105 -1.99 7.49 -22.78
C ILE A 105 -3.46 7.71 -23.13
N ALA A 106 -3.81 7.58 -24.42
CA ALA A 106 -5.17 7.72 -24.90
C ALA A 106 -6.09 6.60 -24.39
N GLU A 107 -5.61 5.35 -24.35
CA GLU A 107 -6.33 4.22 -23.76
C GLU A 107 -6.65 4.45 -22.28
N LEU A 108 -5.68 4.92 -21.49
CA LEU A 108 -5.91 5.25 -20.08
C LEU A 108 -6.86 6.46 -19.91
N ALA A 109 -6.78 7.47 -20.79
CA ALA A 109 -7.67 8.63 -20.71
C ALA A 109 -9.12 8.21 -20.99
N LYS A 110 -9.30 7.32 -21.97
CA LYS A 110 -10.58 6.69 -22.24
C LYS A 110 -11.05 5.82 -21.06
N ALA A 111 -10.15 5.09 -20.42
CA ALA A 111 -10.47 4.31 -19.21
C ALA A 111 -11.04 5.19 -18.09
N GLU A 112 -10.45 6.37 -17.87
CA GLU A 112 -10.92 7.34 -16.89
C GLU A 112 -12.29 7.91 -17.27
N GLU A 113 -12.50 8.24 -18.54
CA GLU A 113 -13.80 8.71 -19.04
C GLU A 113 -14.88 7.63 -18.86
N ASP A 114 -14.57 6.39 -19.23
CA ASP A 114 -15.45 5.23 -19.08
C ASP A 114 -15.76 4.97 -17.58
N ALA A 115 -14.75 5.09 -16.69
CA ALA A 115 -14.90 4.95 -15.25
C ALA A 115 -15.77 6.07 -14.64
N ALA A 116 -15.53 7.32 -15.06
CA ALA A 116 -16.30 8.47 -14.62
C ALA A 116 -17.77 8.36 -15.05
N ALA A 117 -18.03 7.83 -16.25
CA ALA A 117 -19.38 7.66 -16.78
C ALA A 117 -20.22 6.64 -15.99
N VAL A 118 -19.58 5.67 -15.33
CA VAL A 118 -20.26 4.64 -14.50
C VAL A 118 -20.12 4.89 -13.00
N TYR A 119 -19.46 5.97 -12.59
CA TYR A 119 -19.19 6.26 -11.19
C TYR A 119 -20.48 6.50 -10.39
N ASN A 120 -20.63 5.76 -9.30
CA ASN A 120 -21.72 5.93 -8.34
C ASN A 120 -21.17 6.05 -6.91
N ALA A 121 -21.31 7.25 -6.33
CA ALA A 121 -20.87 7.53 -4.96
C ALA A 121 -21.57 6.63 -3.93
N ASP A 122 -22.85 6.28 -4.14
CA ASP A 122 -23.63 5.45 -3.23
C ASP A 122 -23.10 4.03 -3.19
N GLU A 123 -22.73 3.51 -4.35
CA GLU A 123 -22.12 2.18 -4.49
C GLU A 123 -20.75 2.15 -3.82
N VAL A 124 -19.91 3.16 -4.04
CA VAL A 124 -18.59 3.22 -3.42
C VAL A 124 -18.68 3.33 -1.89
N VAL A 125 -19.59 4.16 -1.36
CA VAL A 125 -19.87 4.22 0.09
C VAL A 125 -20.32 2.86 0.61
N SER A 126 -21.23 2.18 -0.10
CA SER A 126 -21.70 0.85 0.29
C SER A 126 -20.57 -0.17 0.30
N LEU A 127 -19.69 -0.17 -0.71
CA LEU A 127 -18.55 -1.09 -0.78
C LEU A 127 -17.52 -0.83 0.31
N ILE A 128 -17.17 0.42 0.58
CA ILE A 128 -16.27 0.76 1.70
C ILE A 128 -16.88 0.31 3.04
N THR A 129 -18.19 0.50 3.21
CA THR A 129 -18.93 0.04 4.39
C THR A 129 -18.87 -1.48 4.53
N GLN A 130 -19.18 -2.22 3.46
CA GLN A 130 -19.09 -3.68 3.43
C GLN A 130 -17.67 -4.17 3.72
N LEU A 131 -16.64 -3.48 3.22
CA LEU A 131 -15.26 -3.81 3.50
C LEU A 131 -14.93 -3.67 5.00
N TYR A 132 -15.41 -2.60 5.64
CA TYR A 132 -15.19 -2.41 7.07
C TYR A 132 -15.96 -3.41 7.93
N GLU A 133 -17.22 -3.67 7.59
CA GLU A 133 -18.05 -4.69 8.23
C GLU A 133 -17.43 -6.09 8.07
N LEU A 134 -16.81 -6.38 6.92
CA LEU A 134 -16.07 -7.62 6.69
C LEU A 134 -14.91 -7.78 7.68
N PHE A 135 -14.16 -6.72 7.98
CA PHE A 135 -13.07 -6.81 8.96
C PHE A 135 -13.58 -7.04 10.40
N ILE A 136 -14.73 -6.48 10.77
CA ILE A 136 -15.40 -6.81 12.05
C ILE A 136 -15.84 -8.27 12.05
N ALA A 137 -16.49 -8.70 10.97
CA ALA A 137 -17.00 -10.06 10.81
C ALA A 137 -15.86 -11.08 10.92
N MET A 138 -14.71 -10.81 10.28
CA MET A 138 -13.50 -11.63 10.36
C MET A 138 -12.83 -11.62 11.74
N GLY A 139 -13.34 -10.87 12.72
CA GLY A 139 -12.79 -10.79 14.08
C GLY A 139 -11.54 -9.92 14.19
N HIS A 140 -11.17 -9.20 13.13
CA HIS A 140 -10.02 -8.29 13.15
C HIS A 140 -10.30 -7.04 13.97
N TRP A 141 -11.50 -6.49 13.79
CA TRP A 141 -11.99 -5.36 14.57
C TRP A 141 -13.10 -5.80 15.55
N PRO A 142 -13.22 -5.14 16.71
CA PRO A 142 -14.29 -5.41 17.67
C PRO A 142 -15.64 -4.96 17.09
N GLU A 143 -16.72 -5.55 17.61
CA GLU A 143 -18.06 -5.08 17.32
C GLU A 143 -18.24 -3.65 17.84
N GLY A 144 -18.98 -2.81 17.11
CA GLY A 144 -19.19 -1.41 17.48
C GLY A 144 -18.03 -0.46 17.14
N SER A 145 -16.98 -0.93 16.45
CA SER A 145 -15.86 -0.08 16.02
C SER A 145 -16.18 0.88 14.88
N LEU A 146 -17.41 0.87 14.35
CA LEU A 146 -17.83 1.68 13.22
C LEU A 146 -18.87 2.71 13.60
N ARG A 147 -18.63 3.93 13.13
CA ARG A 147 -19.55 5.06 13.19
C ARG A 147 -20.14 5.26 11.80
N TYR A 148 -21.45 5.10 11.69
CA TYR A 148 -22.19 5.26 10.44
C TYR A 148 -22.75 6.67 10.33
N ALA A 149 -22.93 7.14 9.10
CA ALA A 149 -23.68 8.35 8.84
C ALA A 149 -25.14 8.22 9.36
N PRO A 150 -25.79 9.32 9.79
CA PRO A 150 -25.29 10.69 9.80
C PRO A 150 -24.33 10.97 10.97
N HIS A 151 -23.22 11.65 10.68
CA HIS A 151 -22.22 12.03 11.68
C HIS A 151 -22.66 13.31 12.40
N THR A 152 -23.14 13.18 13.64
CA THR A 152 -23.57 14.32 14.45
C THR A 152 -22.63 14.64 15.62
N ASP A 153 -21.71 13.73 15.97
CA ASP A 153 -20.82 13.89 17.13
C ASP A 153 -19.46 13.18 16.93
N PRO A 154 -18.39 13.91 16.57
CA PRO A 154 -18.44 15.25 15.96
C PRO A 154 -19.01 15.18 14.53
N PRO A 155 -19.67 16.26 14.05
CA PRO A 155 -20.03 16.38 12.64
C PRO A 155 -18.80 16.71 11.78
N VAL A 156 -18.88 16.42 10.48
CA VAL A 156 -17.88 16.89 9.51
C VAL A 156 -17.90 18.42 9.46
N ASN A 157 -16.74 19.05 9.64
CA ASN A 157 -16.58 20.50 9.55
C ASN A 157 -16.59 20.97 8.09
N GLU A 158 -17.79 21.11 7.51
CA GLU A 158 -17.98 21.52 6.13
C GLU A 158 -17.37 22.90 5.81
N GLY A 159 -17.35 23.81 6.80
CA GLY A 159 -16.73 25.13 6.66
C GLY A 159 -15.23 25.03 6.41
N LEU A 160 -14.52 24.27 7.26
CA LEU A 160 -13.10 24.01 7.10
C LEU A 160 -12.82 23.22 5.81
N ALA A 161 -13.64 22.22 5.48
CA ALA A 161 -13.47 21.46 4.25
C ALA A 161 -13.53 22.36 2.99
N LYS A 162 -14.43 23.34 2.96
CA LYS A 162 -14.51 24.34 1.88
C LYS A 162 -13.31 25.28 1.87
N GLU A 163 -12.85 25.74 3.02
CA GLU A 163 -11.66 26.60 3.16
C GLU A 163 -10.40 25.90 2.63
N LEU A 164 -10.28 24.61 2.93
CA LEU A 164 -9.23 23.71 2.46
C LEU A 164 -9.35 23.30 0.97
N GLY A 165 -10.39 23.79 0.28
CA GLY A 165 -10.56 23.62 -1.16
C GLY A 165 -11.04 22.24 -1.60
N TYR A 166 -11.67 21.45 -0.72
CA TYR A 166 -12.32 20.20 -1.15
C TYR A 166 -13.48 20.47 -2.12
N ALA A 167 -13.60 19.64 -3.16
CA ALA A 167 -14.73 19.69 -4.08
C ALA A 167 -16.04 19.27 -3.39
N PRO A 168 -17.21 19.77 -3.84
CA PRO A 168 -18.51 19.39 -3.26
C PRO A 168 -18.78 17.87 -3.24
N ALA A 169 -18.27 17.14 -4.25
CA ALA A 169 -18.39 15.68 -4.31
C ALA A 169 -17.62 14.99 -3.16
N CYS A 170 -16.41 15.45 -2.86
CA CYS A 170 -15.62 14.96 -1.72
C CYS A 170 -16.34 15.25 -0.39
N ILE A 171 -16.81 16.48 -0.19
CA ILE A 171 -17.53 16.88 1.03
C ILE A 171 -18.79 16.02 1.20
N SER A 172 -19.55 15.80 0.12
CA SER A 172 -20.72 14.92 0.13
C SER A 172 -20.36 13.50 0.58
N LEU A 173 -19.25 12.94 0.11
CA LEU A 173 -18.76 11.63 0.56
C LEU A 173 -18.34 11.63 2.02
N MET A 174 -17.66 12.67 2.51
CA MET A 174 -17.24 12.76 3.91
C MET A 174 -18.42 12.62 4.88
N HIS A 175 -19.61 13.12 4.51
CA HIS A 175 -20.82 12.96 5.33
C HIS A 175 -21.42 11.56 5.31
N ARG A 176 -21.01 10.70 4.37
CA ARG A 176 -21.66 9.43 4.04
C ARG A 176 -20.79 8.21 4.33
N LEU A 177 -19.47 8.37 4.26
CA LEU A 177 -18.52 7.31 4.56
C LEU A 177 -18.64 6.86 6.02
N PRO A 178 -18.46 5.56 6.31
CA PRO A 178 -18.29 5.09 7.67
C PRO A 178 -16.91 5.46 8.18
N TYR A 179 -16.79 5.71 9.49
CA TYR A 179 -15.52 5.97 10.15
C TYR A 179 -15.25 4.97 11.27
N LEU A 180 -13.98 4.65 11.49
CA LEU A 180 -13.56 3.83 12.61
C LEU A 180 -13.56 4.66 13.89
N THR A 181 -13.76 4.03 15.04
CA THR A 181 -13.48 4.68 16.31
C THR A 181 -11.97 4.88 16.48
N TRP A 182 -11.59 5.89 17.26
CA TRP A 182 -10.19 6.21 17.51
C TRP A 182 -9.40 5.02 18.08
N GLU A 183 -10.01 4.22 18.95
CA GLU A 183 -9.38 3.06 19.57
C GLU A 183 -8.97 1.99 18.55
N VAL A 184 -9.65 1.91 17.41
CA VAL A 184 -9.30 0.99 16.33
C VAL A 184 -8.39 1.65 15.31
N ASN A 185 -8.69 2.90 14.93
CA ASN A 185 -7.94 3.59 13.88
C ASN A 185 -6.51 3.99 14.32
N GLY A 186 -6.32 4.25 15.61
CA GLY A 186 -5.02 4.58 16.21
C GLY A 186 -4.18 3.38 16.63
N ASP A 187 -4.73 2.16 16.64
CA ASP A 187 -4.02 0.95 17.05
C ASP A 187 -3.26 0.33 15.87
N GLU A 188 -1.92 0.38 15.92
CA GLU A 188 -1.06 -0.14 14.86
C GLU A 188 -1.27 -1.63 14.60
N ASP A 189 -1.57 -2.42 15.63
CA ASP A 189 -1.83 -3.86 15.53
C ASP A 189 -3.11 -4.17 14.74
N ARG A 190 -3.99 -3.18 14.56
CA ARG A 190 -5.28 -3.30 13.87
C ARG A 190 -5.29 -2.67 12.49
N ARG A 191 -4.17 -2.11 12.05
CA ARG A 191 -4.05 -1.52 10.72
C ARG A 191 -4.11 -2.61 9.66
N ILE A 192 -4.87 -2.33 8.61
CA ILE A 192 -4.96 -3.21 7.43
C ILE A 192 -3.81 -2.97 6.47
N VAL A 193 -3.18 -1.79 6.53
CA VAL A 193 -2.01 -1.37 5.76
C VAL A 193 -0.96 -0.80 6.71
N SER A 194 0.28 -1.28 6.58
CA SER A 194 1.39 -0.89 7.44
C SER A 194 1.61 0.61 7.31
N ARG A 195 1.82 1.28 8.45
CA ARG A 195 2.08 2.73 8.50
C ARG A 195 0.99 3.55 7.81
N SER A 196 -0.23 3.04 7.72
CA SER A 196 -1.38 3.78 7.21
C SER A 196 -2.58 3.56 8.11
N ARG A 197 -3.42 4.59 8.21
CA ARG A 197 -4.69 4.54 8.92
C ARG A 197 -5.81 5.05 8.01
N PHE A 198 -7.04 4.72 8.33
CA PHE A 198 -8.18 5.25 7.58
C PHE A 198 -8.40 6.72 7.96
N ALA A 199 -8.80 7.54 7.00
CA ALA A 199 -9.15 8.93 7.25
C ALA A 199 -10.48 9.04 7.99
N ASP A 200 -10.56 9.93 8.98
CA ASP A 200 -11.74 10.27 9.73
C ASP A 200 -12.02 11.78 9.61
N TYR A 201 -12.79 12.14 8.59
CA TYR A 201 -13.08 13.55 8.29
C TYR A 201 -14.10 14.20 9.22
N THR A 202 -14.52 13.51 10.30
CA THR A 202 -15.16 14.17 11.43
C THR A 202 -14.14 14.89 12.32
N LEU A 203 -12.84 14.65 12.11
CA LEU A 203 -11.72 15.31 12.77
C LEU A 203 -11.12 16.38 11.86
N ASP A 204 -10.97 17.60 12.38
CA ASP A 204 -10.35 18.72 11.65
C ASP A 204 -8.89 18.42 11.27
N GLU A 205 -8.18 17.63 12.08
CA GLU A 205 -6.80 17.20 11.82
C GLU A 205 -6.70 16.36 10.54
N ASP A 206 -7.63 15.43 10.32
CA ASP A 206 -7.68 14.58 9.14
C ASP A 206 -8.15 15.34 7.90
N LEU A 207 -9.03 16.34 8.07
CA LEU A 207 -9.38 17.27 7.01
C LEU A 207 -8.14 18.00 6.48
N GLN A 208 -7.30 18.51 7.39
CA GLN A 208 -6.05 19.19 7.04
C GLN A 208 -5.03 18.24 6.42
N GLU A 209 -4.79 17.09 7.06
CA GLU A 209 -3.81 16.10 6.57
C GLU A 209 -4.22 15.52 5.23
N GLY A 210 -5.52 15.29 5.01
CA GLY A 210 -6.06 14.80 3.73
C GLY A 210 -5.88 15.76 2.55
N ARG A 211 -5.48 17.01 2.78
CA ARG A 211 -5.10 17.94 1.69
C ARG A 211 -3.62 18.01 1.43
N ARG A 212 -2.78 17.65 2.41
CA ARG A 212 -1.33 17.80 2.31
C ARG A 212 -0.78 16.83 1.27
N GLY A 213 -0.18 17.38 0.21
CA GLY A 213 0.42 16.65 -0.90
C GLY A 213 1.48 15.61 -0.54
N TYR A 214 1.96 15.61 0.71
CA TYR A 214 2.98 14.69 1.18
C TYR A 214 2.87 14.45 2.69
N PRO A 215 3.01 13.20 3.18
CA PRO A 215 2.99 12.92 4.59
C PRO A 215 4.29 13.41 5.22
N HIS A 216 4.14 14.35 6.14
CA HIS A 216 5.11 14.70 7.17
C HIS A 216 6.47 15.27 6.71
N GLN A 217 6.64 16.57 7.02
CA GLN A 217 7.88 17.18 7.54
C GLN A 217 9.07 17.39 6.60
N PHE A 218 9.17 16.69 5.47
CA PHE A 218 10.43 16.76 4.69
C PHE A 218 10.49 17.90 3.68
N PHE A 219 9.36 18.46 3.23
CA PHE A 219 9.34 19.49 2.20
C PHE A 219 8.24 20.53 2.46
N ASP A 220 8.61 21.63 3.11
CA ASP A 220 7.78 22.83 3.10
C ASP A 220 7.57 23.30 1.65
N GLY A 221 6.32 23.55 1.28
CA GLY A 221 5.96 24.08 -0.05
C GLY A 221 5.41 23.08 -1.06
N CYS A 222 5.14 21.82 -0.67
CA CYS A 222 4.32 20.93 -1.49
C CYS A 222 2.91 21.51 -1.66
N PRO A 223 2.39 21.64 -2.89
CA PRO A 223 1.02 22.07 -3.09
C PRO A 223 0.04 21.03 -2.55
N ASP A 224 -1.15 21.49 -2.20
CA ASP A 224 -2.24 20.60 -1.82
C ASP A 224 -2.61 19.65 -2.98
N TYR A 225 -3.24 18.52 -2.64
CA TYR A 225 -3.80 17.62 -3.64
C TYR A 225 -4.83 18.33 -4.53
N ASP A 226 -5.23 17.72 -5.64
CA ASP A 226 -6.34 18.27 -6.43
C ASP A 226 -7.66 18.27 -5.62
N PRO A 227 -8.57 19.26 -5.78
CA PRO A 227 -9.80 19.40 -4.99
C PRO A 227 -10.72 18.17 -4.95
N TRP A 228 -10.73 17.39 -6.02
CA TRP A 228 -11.60 16.21 -6.20
C TRP A 228 -10.99 14.91 -5.66
N LEU A 229 -9.78 14.97 -5.10
CA LEU A 229 -9.14 13.83 -4.46
C LEU A 229 -9.51 13.78 -2.98
N LEU A 230 -9.95 12.61 -2.54
CA LEU A 230 -10.30 12.30 -1.17
C LEU A 230 -9.46 11.11 -0.68
N PRO A 231 -8.42 11.32 0.14
CA PRO A 231 -7.74 10.22 0.81
C PRO A 231 -8.69 9.38 1.66
N ILE A 232 -8.78 8.09 1.35
CA ILE A 232 -9.49 7.11 2.17
C ILE A 232 -8.56 6.56 3.25
N MET A 233 -7.26 6.44 2.94
CA MET A 233 -6.21 6.13 3.90
C MET A 233 -5.15 7.24 3.91
N LEU A 234 -4.82 7.69 5.12
CA LEU A 234 -3.72 8.61 5.40
C LEU A 234 -2.51 7.77 5.82
N PRO A 235 -1.36 7.92 5.15
CA PRO A 235 -0.14 7.30 5.59
C PRO A 235 0.53 8.12 6.67
N ASP A 236 1.17 7.41 7.58
CA ASP A 236 2.19 7.93 8.47
C ASP A 236 3.54 7.95 7.74
N GLN A 237 4.64 7.84 8.50
CA GLN A 237 6.00 7.75 7.96
C GLN A 237 6.21 6.44 7.19
N GLY A 238 6.03 6.49 5.87
CA GLY A 238 6.35 5.36 4.98
C GLY A 238 5.14 4.51 4.60
N GLY A 239 3.92 5.04 4.73
CA GLY A 239 2.69 4.29 4.47
C GLY A 239 2.20 4.35 3.01
N LEU A 240 1.15 3.56 2.77
CA LEU A 240 0.35 3.62 1.55
C LEU A 240 -0.68 4.76 1.62
N HIS A 241 -0.71 5.59 0.60
CA HIS A 241 -1.85 6.44 0.31
C HIS A 241 -2.89 5.64 -0.49
N LEU A 242 -4.15 5.72 -0.08
CA LEU A 242 -5.29 5.30 -0.90
C LEU A 242 -6.22 6.48 -1.06
N MET A 243 -6.41 6.94 -2.29
CA MET A 243 -7.23 8.12 -2.59
C MET A 243 -8.33 7.78 -3.57
N LEU A 244 -9.50 8.34 -3.33
CA LEU A 244 -10.62 8.31 -4.25
C LEU A 244 -10.63 9.61 -5.06
N ASP A 245 -10.51 9.47 -6.38
CA ASP A 245 -10.71 10.53 -7.34
C ASP A 245 -12.21 10.59 -7.69
N THR A 246 -12.89 11.58 -7.12
CA THR A 246 -14.34 11.74 -7.29
C THR A 246 -14.73 12.32 -8.65
N ALA A 247 -13.78 12.89 -9.40
CA ALA A 247 -14.01 13.40 -10.75
C ALA A 247 -13.90 12.28 -11.79
N ALA A 248 -12.92 11.39 -11.62
CA ALA A 248 -12.71 10.25 -12.52
C ALA A 248 -13.44 8.97 -12.07
N GLY A 249 -13.96 8.92 -10.83
CA GLY A 249 -14.55 7.70 -10.27
C GLY A 249 -13.55 6.57 -10.05
N THR A 250 -12.29 6.90 -9.81
CA THR A 250 -11.18 5.94 -9.69
C THR A 250 -10.51 5.99 -8.33
N VAL A 251 -9.85 4.92 -7.97
CA VAL A 251 -8.98 4.82 -6.80
C VAL A 251 -7.52 4.86 -7.25
N ARG A 252 -6.71 5.57 -6.47
CA ARG A 252 -5.27 5.72 -6.61
C ARG A 252 -4.61 5.14 -5.37
N ALA A 253 -3.72 4.17 -5.55
CA ALA A 253 -2.93 3.61 -4.47
C ALA A 253 -1.45 3.79 -4.77
N TYR A 254 -0.69 4.41 -3.86
CA TYR A 254 0.75 4.58 -4.03
C TYR A 254 1.47 4.66 -2.68
N HIS A 255 2.74 4.24 -2.68
CA HIS A 255 3.59 4.27 -1.50
C HIS A 255 4.41 5.56 -1.54
N ASN A 256 4.45 6.30 -0.43
CA ASN A 256 5.14 7.60 -0.35
C ASN A 256 6.65 7.51 -0.68
N GLU A 257 7.32 6.41 -0.33
CA GLU A 257 8.76 6.20 -0.62
C GLU A 257 9.06 5.81 -2.08
N ARG A 258 8.07 5.35 -2.85
CA ARG A 258 8.30 4.77 -4.18
C ARG A 258 7.19 5.21 -5.14
N GLY A 259 7.46 6.28 -5.86
CA GLY A 259 6.73 6.62 -7.08
C GLY A 259 6.80 5.50 -8.12
N PRO A 260 5.95 5.54 -9.15
CA PRO A 260 5.95 4.53 -10.20
C PRO A 260 7.26 4.52 -10.99
N GLU A 261 7.62 3.36 -11.51
CA GLU A 261 8.86 3.17 -12.27
C GLU A 261 8.87 4.11 -13.51
N GLN A 262 10.05 4.63 -13.87
CA GLN A 262 10.20 5.67 -14.90
C GLN A 262 9.75 5.23 -16.31
N ASP A 263 9.64 3.92 -16.54
CA ASP A 263 9.21 3.33 -17.80
C ASP A 263 7.68 3.08 -17.88
N THR A 264 6.97 3.31 -16.77
CA THR A 264 5.50 3.23 -16.73
C THR A 264 4.84 4.33 -17.57
N VAL A 265 3.58 4.12 -17.98
CA VAL A 265 2.87 5.15 -18.76
C VAL A 265 2.42 6.29 -17.87
N GLU A 266 2.14 5.96 -16.62
CA GLU A 266 1.77 6.87 -15.58
C GLU A 266 2.94 7.83 -15.28
N TRP A 267 4.19 7.37 -15.27
CA TRP A 267 5.36 8.25 -15.27
C TRP A 267 5.40 9.16 -16.51
N ARG A 268 5.23 8.58 -17.70
CA ARG A 268 5.32 9.30 -18.99
C ARG A 268 4.25 10.37 -19.21
N ARG A 269 3.07 10.26 -18.58
CA ARG A 269 2.00 11.27 -18.65
C ARG A 269 2.40 12.61 -18.05
N HIS A 270 3.28 12.60 -17.06
CA HIS A 270 3.70 13.79 -16.32
C HIS A 270 5.09 14.24 -16.75
N GLY A 271 5.36 14.22 -18.06
CA GLY A 271 6.66 14.39 -18.72
C GLY A 271 7.46 15.67 -18.43
N GLU A 272 7.04 16.45 -17.42
CA GLU A 272 7.67 17.69 -16.97
C GLU A 272 8.57 17.51 -15.74
N ILE A 273 8.57 16.34 -15.10
CA ILE A 273 9.43 16.12 -13.92
C ILE A 273 10.77 15.57 -14.38
N GLY A 274 11.69 16.49 -14.69
CA GLY A 274 13.03 16.15 -15.15
C GLY A 274 13.81 15.25 -14.19
N ASP A 275 14.75 14.48 -14.75
CA ASP A 275 15.67 13.58 -14.02
C ASP A 275 16.69 14.29 -13.12
N SER A 276 16.59 15.62 -12.92
CA SER A 276 17.47 16.32 -12.00
C SER A 276 17.28 15.79 -10.58
N GLU A 277 18.31 15.81 -9.75
CA GLU A 277 18.21 15.43 -8.34
C GLU A 277 17.14 16.27 -7.62
N GLU A 278 17.04 17.56 -7.96
CA GLU A 278 15.93 18.43 -7.56
C GLU A 278 14.57 18.00 -8.14
N GLY A 279 14.55 17.48 -9.36
CA GLY A 279 13.37 16.94 -10.02
C GLY A 279 12.91 15.63 -9.40
N ARG A 280 13.81 14.77 -8.91
CA ARG A 280 13.49 13.57 -8.12
C ARG A 280 12.89 13.95 -6.77
N ILE A 281 13.50 14.90 -6.06
CA ILE A 281 12.95 15.43 -4.81
C ILE A 281 11.56 16.06 -5.03
N ARG A 282 11.38 16.82 -6.12
CA ARG A 282 10.09 17.41 -6.50
C ARG A 282 9.13 16.43 -7.17
N ALA A 283 9.56 15.25 -7.57
CA ALA A 283 8.69 14.25 -8.18
C ALA A 283 7.72 13.66 -7.17
N HIS A 284 8.20 13.48 -5.94
CA HIS A 284 7.54 12.69 -4.91
C HIS A 284 6.15 13.21 -4.52
N TRP A 285 5.93 14.53 -4.51
CA TRP A 285 4.62 15.11 -4.15
C TRP A 285 3.57 15.01 -5.26
N THR A 286 3.97 14.71 -6.51
CA THR A 286 3.05 14.41 -7.61
C THR A 286 2.87 12.91 -7.86
N ASP A 287 3.47 12.04 -7.05
CA ASP A 287 3.45 10.60 -7.33
C ASP A 287 2.03 10.03 -7.39
N TYR A 288 1.06 10.64 -6.69
CA TYR A 288 -0.36 10.30 -6.83
C TYR A 288 -0.91 10.51 -8.25
N ARG A 289 -0.39 11.51 -8.98
CA ARG A 289 -0.81 11.79 -10.36
C ARG A 289 -0.38 10.68 -11.32
N ARG A 290 0.63 9.92 -10.91
CA ARG A 290 1.20 8.79 -11.62
C ARG A 290 0.77 7.44 -11.02
N ALA A 291 -0.08 7.43 -10.01
CA ALA A 291 -0.65 6.18 -9.52
C ALA A 291 -1.56 5.58 -10.60
N ALA A 292 -1.55 4.24 -10.72
CA ALA A 292 -2.51 3.54 -11.56
C ALA A 292 -3.93 3.88 -11.11
N LEU A 293 -4.81 4.07 -12.09
CA LEU A 293 -6.21 4.43 -11.87
C LEU A 293 -7.07 3.19 -12.04
N VAL A 294 -7.81 2.86 -11.00
CA VAL A 294 -8.71 1.70 -11.01
C VAL A 294 -10.13 2.19 -10.75
N PRO A 295 -11.15 1.82 -11.54
CA PRO A 295 -12.53 2.17 -11.21
C PRO A 295 -12.86 1.81 -9.75
N ALA A 296 -13.38 2.77 -8.98
CA ALA A 296 -13.46 2.65 -7.54
C ALA A 296 -14.31 1.44 -7.09
N ALA A 297 -15.45 1.22 -7.75
CA ALA A 297 -16.32 0.08 -7.45
C ALA A 297 -15.64 -1.27 -7.71
N LEU A 298 -14.87 -1.37 -8.82
CA LEU A 298 -14.09 -2.56 -9.13
C LEU A 298 -13.02 -2.81 -8.05
N TYR A 299 -12.26 -1.77 -7.70
CA TYR A 299 -11.22 -1.85 -6.68
C TYR A 299 -11.76 -2.41 -5.35
N PHE A 300 -12.81 -1.79 -4.79
CA PHE A 300 -13.34 -2.24 -3.50
C PHE A 300 -13.99 -3.63 -3.59
N SER A 301 -14.66 -3.96 -4.70
CA SER A 301 -15.23 -5.29 -4.90
C SER A 301 -14.17 -6.39 -4.93
N GLU A 302 -13.04 -6.16 -5.59
CA GLU A 302 -11.92 -7.10 -5.62
C GLU A 302 -11.26 -7.26 -4.25
N VAL A 303 -11.10 -6.17 -3.50
CA VAL A 303 -10.57 -6.21 -2.13
C VAL A 303 -11.49 -7.02 -1.21
N ILE A 304 -12.80 -6.76 -1.25
CA ILE A 304 -13.81 -7.52 -0.49
C ILE A 304 -13.75 -9.01 -0.87
N PHE A 305 -13.68 -9.32 -2.17
CA PHE A 305 -13.56 -10.69 -2.63
C PHE A 305 -12.28 -11.36 -2.09
N ALA A 306 -11.15 -10.66 -2.10
CA ALA A 306 -9.88 -11.21 -1.63
C ALA A 306 -9.92 -11.58 -0.14
N TYR A 307 -10.53 -10.74 0.71
CA TYR A 307 -10.66 -11.04 2.14
C TYR A 307 -11.73 -12.12 2.42
N SER A 308 -12.91 -12.01 1.80
CA SER A 308 -13.99 -12.99 2.00
C SER A 308 -13.61 -14.40 1.54
N SER A 309 -12.84 -14.52 0.45
CA SER A 309 -12.32 -15.80 -0.07
C SER A 309 -11.08 -16.33 0.67
N ARG A 310 -10.53 -15.57 1.64
CA ARG A 310 -9.28 -15.86 2.37
C ARG A 310 -8.03 -15.86 1.47
N LEU A 311 -8.08 -15.19 0.32
CA LEU A 311 -6.86 -14.86 -0.42
C LEU A 311 -5.99 -13.87 0.37
N ARG A 312 -6.61 -13.06 1.23
CA ARG A 312 -5.96 -12.16 2.19
C ARG A 312 -6.53 -12.36 3.59
N LEU A 313 -5.72 -12.09 4.62
CA LEU A 313 -6.10 -12.21 6.02
C LEU A 313 -5.70 -10.93 6.77
N PRO A 314 -6.61 -10.23 7.45
CA PRO A 314 -6.36 -8.87 7.95
C PRO A 314 -5.27 -8.76 9.04
N ILE A 315 -4.88 -9.88 9.65
CA ILE A 315 -3.96 -9.91 10.80
C ILE A 315 -2.50 -10.23 10.40
N VAL A 316 -2.26 -10.61 9.14
CA VAL A 316 -0.90 -10.83 8.63
C VAL A 316 -0.32 -9.49 8.19
N ASP A 317 0.94 -9.22 8.56
CA ASP A 317 1.73 -8.04 8.19
C ASP A 317 1.22 -7.46 6.85
N PRO A 318 0.59 -6.28 6.88
CA PRO A 318 -0.11 -5.76 5.73
C PRO A 318 0.70 -5.66 4.44
N ASP A 319 2.00 -5.38 4.59
CA ASP A 319 2.91 -5.23 3.46
C ASP A 319 3.16 -6.56 2.76
N ARG A 320 2.72 -7.67 3.37
CA ARG A 320 3.03 -9.05 3.01
C ARG A 320 1.81 -9.96 3.08
N ASN A 321 0.63 -9.35 3.11
CA ASN A 321 -0.66 -10.02 3.19
C ASN A 321 -1.11 -10.62 1.83
N ASP A 322 -0.22 -10.65 0.83
CA ASP A 322 -0.49 -11.28 -0.45
C ASP A 322 0.29 -12.60 -0.62
N PRO A 323 -0.38 -13.77 -0.58
CA PRO A 323 0.29 -15.05 -0.72
C PRO A 323 0.84 -15.29 -2.13
N ARG A 324 0.40 -14.50 -3.14
CA ARG A 324 0.91 -14.57 -4.52
C ARG A 324 2.19 -13.80 -4.70
N GLU A 325 2.62 -13.04 -3.70
CA GLU A 325 3.83 -12.27 -3.80
C GLU A 325 5.07 -13.16 -3.76
N THR A 326 5.62 -13.39 -4.95
CA THR A 326 6.95 -13.97 -5.12
C THR A 326 8.01 -12.92 -4.79
N ARG A 327 8.11 -12.46 -3.53
CA ARG A 327 9.04 -11.36 -3.20
C ARG A 327 10.48 -11.82 -3.00
N TYR A 328 11.34 -11.21 -3.83
CA TYR A 328 12.71 -10.78 -3.63
C TYR A 328 13.58 -11.57 -2.64
N ARG A 329 14.51 -12.35 -3.20
CA ARG A 329 15.56 -13.10 -2.48
C ARG A 329 16.45 -12.27 -1.54
N SER A 330 16.42 -10.94 -1.59
CA SER A 330 17.42 -10.09 -0.91
C SER A 330 17.09 -9.73 0.54
N TYR A 331 15.83 -9.78 0.98
CA TYR A 331 15.46 -9.49 2.37
C TYR A 331 15.07 -10.76 3.13
N GLY A 332 16.07 -11.42 3.72
CA GLY A 332 15.96 -12.38 4.82
C GLY A 332 14.89 -13.47 4.69
N ALA A 333 15.25 -14.61 4.10
CA ALA A 333 14.40 -15.80 3.98
C ALA A 333 13.72 -16.24 5.30
N TRP A 334 14.31 -15.91 6.45
CA TRP A 334 13.75 -16.21 7.77
C TRP A 334 12.47 -15.42 8.07
N ARG A 335 12.37 -14.14 7.71
CA ARG A 335 11.15 -13.34 7.92
C ARG A 335 9.98 -13.88 7.10
N THR A 336 10.25 -14.26 5.84
CA THR A 336 9.26 -14.86 4.95
C THR A 336 8.73 -16.20 5.48
N ARG A 337 9.60 -17.04 6.08
CA ARG A 337 9.18 -18.31 6.68
C ARG A 337 8.28 -18.10 7.89
N LYS A 338 8.67 -17.22 8.81
CA LYS A 338 7.87 -16.89 10.00
C LYS A 338 6.46 -16.44 9.62
N GLN A 339 6.36 -15.48 8.71
CA GLN A 339 5.08 -14.94 8.25
C GLN A 339 4.22 -15.94 7.49
N ARG A 340 4.82 -16.80 6.68
CA ARG A 340 4.09 -17.90 6.04
C ARG A 340 3.51 -18.85 7.09
N GLY A 341 4.25 -19.14 8.14
CA GLY A 341 3.77 -19.93 9.28
C GLY A 341 2.58 -19.25 9.97
N GLU A 342 2.71 -17.97 10.32
CA GLU A 342 1.62 -17.19 10.93
C GLU A 342 0.36 -17.15 10.05
N TRP A 343 0.53 -16.91 8.74
CA TRP A 343 -0.57 -16.93 7.77
C TRP A 343 -1.24 -18.31 7.70
N GLN A 344 -0.46 -19.40 7.65
CA GLN A 344 -1.00 -20.76 7.60
C GLN A 344 -1.75 -21.12 8.88
N THR A 345 -1.20 -20.77 10.04
CA THR A 345 -1.86 -20.96 11.34
C THR A 345 -3.18 -20.20 11.39
N LEU A 346 -3.18 -18.93 10.98
CA LEU A 346 -4.39 -18.12 10.98
C LEU A 346 -5.44 -18.65 9.99
N LEU A 347 -5.02 -19.06 8.80
CA LEU A 347 -5.92 -19.69 7.83
C LEU A 347 -6.53 -20.99 8.38
N ALA A 348 -5.73 -21.82 9.03
CA ALA A 348 -6.19 -23.05 9.68
C ALA A 348 -7.23 -22.72 10.76
N LEU A 349 -6.98 -21.70 11.57
CA LEU A 349 -7.91 -21.25 12.60
C LEU A 349 -9.23 -20.73 12.01
N TYR A 350 -9.19 -19.92 10.94
CA TYR A 350 -10.41 -19.49 10.24
C TYR A 350 -11.22 -20.69 9.72
N ARG A 351 -10.55 -21.73 9.19
CA ARG A 351 -11.23 -22.95 8.73
C ARG A 351 -11.84 -23.75 9.87
N GLU A 352 -11.10 -23.91 10.96
CA GLU A 352 -11.54 -24.62 12.17
C GLU A 352 -12.78 -23.96 12.77
N CYS A 353 -12.80 -22.63 12.84
CA CYS A 353 -13.95 -21.87 13.34
C CYS A 353 -15.01 -21.61 12.27
N GLY A 354 -14.96 -22.29 11.12
CA GLY A 354 -16.05 -22.33 10.13
C GLY A 354 -16.19 -21.10 9.22
N TRP A 355 -15.19 -20.23 9.08
CA TRP A 355 -15.27 -19.10 8.14
C TRP A 355 -15.22 -19.56 6.67
N PRO A 356 -16.07 -19.01 5.77
CA PRO A 356 -17.10 -18.00 6.02
C PRO A 356 -18.50 -18.57 6.37
N ASP A 357 -18.71 -19.88 6.27
CA ASP A 357 -20.05 -20.49 6.24
C ASP A 357 -20.69 -20.67 7.63
N GLN A 358 -19.97 -21.27 8.58
CA GLN A 358 -20.43 -21.57 9.95
C GLN A 358 -19.58 -20.80 10.96
N TRP A 359 -19.47 -19.48 10.78
CA TRP A 359 -18.50 -18.68 11.51
C TRP A 359 -18.75 -18.62 13.03
N LEU A 360 -17.87 -19.25 13.79
CA LEU A 360 -17.83 -19.27 15.25
C LEU A 360 -16.92 -18.15 15.78
N ARG A 361 -17.34 -16.90 15.61
CA ARG A 361 -16.54 -15.69 15.93
C ARG A 361 -15.96 -15.70 17.35
N ALA A 362 -16.79 -16.03 18.35
CA ALA A 362 -16.36 -16.00 19.75
C ALA A 362 -15.25 -17.03 20.03
N GLU A 363 -15.40 -18.24 19.50
CA GLU A 363 -14.39 -19.31 19.61
C GLU A 363 -13.11 -18.93 18.87
N PHE A 364 -13.23 -18.33 17.67
CA PHE A 364 -12.08 -17.82 16.94
C PHE A 364 -11.30 -16.80 17.75
N LEU A 365 -11.96 -15.81 18.36
CA LEU A 365 -11.28 -14.77 19.13
C LEU A 365 -10.55 -15.34 20.36
N GLU A 366 -11.16 -16.31 21.04
CA GLU A 366 -10.54 -17.02 22.17
C GLU A 366 -9.28 -17.77 21.73
N LYS A 367 -9.37 -18.58 20.67
CA LYS A 367 -8.24 -19.34 20.12
C LYS A 367 -7.16 -18.43 19.56
N TRP A 368 -7.54 -17.36 18.86
CA TRP A 368 -6.61 -16.41 18.29
C TRP A 368 -5.79 -15.70 19.36
N ALA A 369 -6.40 -15.34 20.50
CA ALA A 369 -5.66 -14.76 21.61
C ALA A 369 -4.54 -15.69 22.12
N VAL A 370 -4.81 -16.98 22.24
CA VAL A 370 -3.81 -17.99 22.63
C VAL A 370 -2.71 -18.09 21.57
N VAL A 371 -3.08 -18.24 20.30
CA VAL A 371 -2.12 -18.36 19.18
C VAL A 371 -1.24 -17.11 19.05
N LYS A 372 -1.80 -15.90 19.25
CA LYS A 372 -1.04 -14.65 19.18
C LYS A 372 0.03 -14.59 20.27
N GLU A 373 -0.27 -15.03 21.49
CA GLU A 373 0.73 -15.11 22.57
C GLU A 373 1.81 -16.17 22.29
N GLU A 374 1.44 -17.33 21.73
CA GLU A 374 2.43 -18.34 21.32
C GLU A 374 3.38 -17.83 20.23
N ILE A 375 2.84 -17.10 19.25
CA ILE A 375 3.65 -16.47 18.19
C ILE A 375 4.61 -15.44 18.78
N LYS A 376 4.16 -14.63 19.75
CA LYS A 376 5.01 -13.65 20.45
C LYS A 376 6.14 -14.30 21.25
N VAL A 377 5.89 -15.43 21.90
CA VAL A 377 6.93 -16.14 22.69
C VAL A 377 8.00 -16.77 21.79
N ARG A 378 7.64 -17.18 20.56
CA ARG A 378 8.58 -17.73 19.58
C ARG A 378 9.35 -16.65 18.80
N ALA A 379 8.87 -15.41 18.83
CA ALA A 379 9.41 -14.27 18.10
C ALA A 379 10.69 -13.76 18.74
#